data_AF-A0A1V6DYQ2-F1
#
_entry.id   AF-A0A1V6DYQ2-F1
#
_cell.length_a   1.000
_cell.length_b   1.000
_cell.length_c   1.000
_cell.angle_alpha   90.00
_cell.angle_beta   90.00
_cell.angle_gamma   90.00
#
_symmetry.space_group_name_H-M   'P 1'
#
loop_
_entity.id
_entity.type
_entity.pdbx_description
1 polymer ?
#
loop_
_entity_poly.entity_id
_entity_poly.type
_entity_poly.pdbx_seq_one_letter_code
_entity_poly.pdbx_strand_id
1 'polypeptide(L)'
;MTPAEKLATLQAWEAHVKAISAVYEADRLACGALIESPRWEAVYGLLSAHTMMVAQAIAPSDATTKDVAEWLDWWQEMDFGAKAGRAGFPGREMREIRTLEDLLWIIEVRP
;
A
#
# COMPACT_ATOMS: atom_id res chain seq x y z
N MET A 1 14.03 -9.33 -7.92
CA MET A 1 14.46 -8.21 -7.05
C MET A 1 14.99 -8.78 -5.74
N THR A 2 16.03 -8.18 -5.20
CA THR A 2 16.53 -8.43 -3.84
C THR A 2 15.57 -7.82 -2.80
N PRO A 3 15.63 -8.24 -1.52
CA PRO A 3 14.83 -7.62 -0.46
C PRO A 3 15.05 -6.11 -0.35
N ALA A 4 16.30 -5.64 -0.51
CA ALA A 4 16.63 -4.22 -0.48
C ALA A 4 15.99 -3.44 -1.64
N GLU A 5 15.97 -4.02 -2.85
CA GLU A 5 15.30 -3.40 -4.00
C GLU A 5 13.79 -3.34 -3.80
N LYS A 6 13.17 -4.40 -3.27
CA LYS A 6 11.73 -4.41 -2.98
C LYS A 6 11.37 -3.36 -1.94
N LEU A 7 12.17 -3.24 -0.88
CA LEU A 7 11.98 -2.22 0.15
C LEU A 7 12.10 -0.80 -0.43
N ALA A 8 13.10 -0.55 -1.27
CA ALA A 8 13.25 0.74 -1.96
C ALA A 8 12.04 1.05 -2.86
N THR A 9 11.50 0.04 -3.57
CA THR A 9 10.27 0.19 -4.35
C THR A 9 9.06 0.51 -3.47
N LEU A 10 8.90 -0.15 -2.32
CA LEU A 10 7.84 0.16 -1.35
C LEU A 10 7.96 1.58 -0.79
N GLN A 11 9.18 2.01 -0.44
CA GLN A 11 9.44 3.36 0.05
C GLN A 11 9.08 4.43 -1.00
N ALA A 12 9.47 4.20 -2.25
CA ALA A 12 9.13 5.09 -3.36
C ALA A 12 7.62 5.13 -3.61
N TRP A 13 6.95 3.98 -3.55
CA TRP A 13 5.49 3.88 -3.68
C TRP A 13 4.78 4.64 -2.57
N GLU A 14 5.13 4.41 -1.30
CA GLU A 14 4.51 5.09 -0.16
C GLU A 14 4.68 6.61 -0.26
N ALA A 15 5.88 7.07 -0.58
CA ALA A 15 6.16 8.50 -0.76
C ALA A 15 5.27 9.11 -1.87
N HIS A 16 5.08 8.38 -2.98
CA HIS A 16 4.24 8.81 -4.09
C HIS A 16 2.76 8.88 -3.69
N VAL A 17 2.22 7.81 -3.08
CA VAL A 17 0.82 7.76 -2.64
C VAL A 17 0.53 8.87 -1.63
N LYS A 18 1.41 9.07 -0.65
CA LYS A 18 1.28 10.15 0.35
C LYS A 18 1.27 11.53 -0.33
N ALA A 19 2.19 11.77 -1.26
CA ALA A 19 2.30 13.06 -1.94
C ALA A 19 1.04 13.38 -2.76
N ILE A 20 0.56 12.44 -3.59
CA ILE A 20 -0.63 12.65 -4.41
C ILE A 20 -1.88 12.77 -3.55
N SER A 21 -2.03 11.93 -2.52
CA SER A 21 -3.19 11.99 -1.62
C SER A 21 -3.28 13.35 -0.91
N ALA A 22 -2.16 13.89 -0.44
CA ALA A 22 -2.13 15.20 0.21
C ALA A 22 -2.49 16.34 -0.74
N VAL A 23 -1.92 16.34 -1.96
CA VAL A 23 -2.21 17.37 -2.98
C VAL A 23 -3.68 17.32 -3.39
N TYR A 24 -4.20 16.12 -3.64
CA TYR A 24 -5.56 15.96 -4.12
C TYR A 24 -6.61 16.20 -3.05
N GLU A 25 -6.33 15.87 -1.78
CA GLU A 25 -7.20 16.24 -0.67
C GLU A 25 -7.29 17.77 -0.51
N ALA A 26 -6.17 18.48 -0.64
CA ALA A 26 -6.17 19.94 -0.60
C ALA A 26 -6.99 20.55 -1.76
N ASP A 27 -6.82 20.04 -2.98
CA ASP A 27 -7.62 20.44 -4.15
C ASP A 27 -9.11 20.12 -3.94
N ARG A 28 -9.44 18.93 -3.41
CA ARG A 28 -10.81 18.51 -3.13
C ARG A 28 -11.50 19.49 -2.17
N LEU A 29 -10.82 19.88 -1.10
CA LEU A 29 -11.32 20.85 -0.12
C LEU A 29 -11.48 22.25 -0.73
N ALA A 30 -10.59 22.66 -1.63
CA ALA A 30 -10.65 23.98 -2.29
C ALA A 30 -11.76 24.07 -3.35
N CYS A 31 -11.96 23.01 -4.13
CA CYS A 31 -12.89 22.99 -5.26
C CYS A 31 -14.25 22.34 -4.93
N GLY A 32 -14.41 21.74 -3.75
CA GLY A 32 -15.63 21.05 -3.35
C GLY A 32 -15.88 19.74 -4.09
N ALA A 33 -14.82 19.06 -4.56
CA ALA A 33 -14.98 17.77 -5.21
C ALA A 33 -15.49 16.70 -4.20
N LEU A 34 -16.39 15.84 -4.66
CA LEU A 34 -16.90 14.72 -3.87
C LEU A 34 -16.06 13.46 -4.13
N ILE A 35 -16.08 12.54 -3.18
CA ILE A 35 -15.43 11.23 -3.32
C ILE A 35 -16.08 10.44 -4.47
N GLU A 36 -17.37 10.61 -4.73
CA GLU A 36 -18.05 9.99 -5.88
C GLU A 36 -17.91 10.78 -7.19
N SER A 37 -17.05 11.80 -7.25
CA SER A 37 -16.89 12.57 -8.48
C SER A 37 -16.05 11.82 -9.53
N PRO A 38 -16.30 12.01 -10.84
CA PRO A 38 -15.46 11.44 -11.90
C PRO A 38 -13.98 11.83 -11.78
N ARG A 39 -13.70 13.01 -11.20
CA ARG A 39 -12.34 13.47 -10.95
C ARG A 39 -11.65 12.63 -9.87
N TRP A 40 -12.35 12.33 -8.77
CA TRP A 40 -11.83 11.47 -7.71
C TRP A 40 -11.58 10.05 -8.22
N GLU A 41 -12.56 9.49 -8.93
CA GLU A 41 -12.45 8.17 -9.56
C GLU A 41 -11.22 8.09 -10.49
N ALA A 42 -10.99 9.12 -11.33
CA ALA A 42 -9.83 9.14 -12.22
C ALA A 42 -8.49 9.16 -11.45
N VAL A 43 -8.37 10.01 -10.42
CA VAL A 43 -7.11 10.14 -9.65
C VAL A 43 -6.83 8.88 -8.83
N TYR A 44 -7.81 8.39 -8.08
CA TYR A 44 -7.63 7.20 -7.25
C TYR A 44 -7.61 5.90 -8.06
N GLY A 45 -8.25 5.87 -9.23
CA GLY A 45 -8.10 4.78 -10.20
C GLY A 45 -6.67 4.68 -10.71
N LEU A 46 -6.01 5.81 -11.01
CA LEU A 46 -4.59 5.84 -11.37
C LEU A 46 -3.68 5.41 -10.20
N LEU A 47 -3.98 5.85 -8.97
CA LEU A 47 -3.24 5.39 -7.78
C LEU A 47 -3.40 3.89 -7.56
N SER A 48 -4.60 3.34 -7.73
CA SER A 48 -4.87 1.90 -7.64
C SER A 48 -4.09 1.13 -8.71
N ALA A 49 -4.07 1.62 -9.95
CA ALA A 49 -3.26 1.02 -11.02
C ALA A 49 -1.75 1.07 -10.71
N HIS A 50 -1.26 2.18 -10.15
CA HIS A 50 0.13 2.30 -9.71
C HIS A 50 0.47 1.31 -8.58
N THR A 51 -0.38 1.21 -7.56
CA THR A 51 -0.26 0.20 -6.50
C THR A 51 -0.24 -1.21 -7.08
N MET A 52 -1.07 -1.49 -8.09
CA MET A 52 -1.07 -2.78 -8.77
C MET A 52 0.24 -3.10 -9.49
N MET A 53 0.82 -2.12 -10.19
CA MET A 53 2.12 -2.28 -10.84
C MET A 53 3.23 -2.55 -9.83
N VAL A 54 3.22 -1.84 -8.70
CA VAL A 54 4.19 -2.04 -7.60
C VAL A 54 4.01 -3.43 -6.99
N ALA A 55 2.78 -3.83 -6.69
CA ALA A 55 2.46 -5.16 -6.18
C ALA A 55 2.96 -6.26 -7.13
N GLN A 56 2.76 -6.09 -8.44
CA GLN A 56 3.25 -7.02 -9.44
C GLN A 56 4.78 -7.12 -9.47
N ALA A 57 5.48 -5.99 -9.33
CA ALA A 57 6.93 -5.95 -9.35
C ALA A 57 7.57 -6.64 -8.14
N ILE A 58 6.98 -6.47 -6.95
CA ILE A 58 7.56 -7.00 -5.71
C ILE A 58 7.06 -8.40 -5.35
N ALA A 59 5.98 -8.88 -5.99
CA ALA A 59 5.36 -10.16 -5.69
C ALA A 59 6.36 -11.32 -5.75
N PRO A 60 6.55 -12.08 -4.64
CA PRO A 60 7.25 -13.34 -4.72
C PRO A 60 6.53 -14.35 -5.64
N SER A 61 7.31 -15.25 -6.24
CA SER A 61 6.91 -16.12 -7.36
C SER A 61 5.71 -17.02 -7.12
N ASP A 62 5.36 -17.25 -5.86
CA ASP A 62 4.34 -18.17 -5.39
C ASP A 62 3.07 -17.49 -4.86
N ALA A 63 2.89 -16.18 -5.03
CA ALA A 63 1.59 -15.56 -4.79
C ALA A 63 1.11 -14.67 -5.91
N THR A 64 -0.18 -14.36 -5.82
CA THR A 64 -0.85 -13.53 -6.79
C THR A 64 -0.53 -12.06 -6.53
N THR A 65 -0.49 -11.29 -7.61
CA THR A 65 -0.40 -9.83 -7.55
C THR A 65 -1.53 -9.21 -6.72
N LYS A 66 -2.71 -9.85 -6.68
CA LYS A 66 -3.87 -9.40 -5.90
C LYS A 66 -3.61 -9.47 -4.40
N ASP A 67 -3.05 -10.56 -3.91
CA ASP A 67 -2.76 -10.73 -2.47
C ASP A 67 -1.78 -9.66 -1.98
N VAL A 68 -0.75 -9.37 -2.78
CA VAL A 68 0.21 -8.31 -2.46
C VAL A 68 -0.45 -6.93 -2.47
N ALA A 69 -1.35 -6.67 -3.42
CA ALA A 69 -2.10 -5.42 -3.47
C ALA A 69 -2.96 -5.21 -2.23
N GLU A 70 -3.66 -6.25 -1.77
CA GLU A 70 -4.48 -6.20 -0.57
C GLU A 70 -3.62 -5.86 0.67
N TRP A 71 -2.38 -6.35 0.75
CA TRP A 71 -1.44 -5.94 1.79
C TRP A 71 -1.04 -4.47 1.69
N LEU A 72 -0.84 -3.94 0.48
CA LEU A 72 -0.52 -2.52 0.27
C LEU A 72 -1.72 -1.61 0.57
N ASP A 73 -2.93 -2.04 0.24
CA ASP A 73 -4.17 -1.31 0.56
C ASP A 73 -4.41 -1.31 2.07
N TRP A 74 -4.27 -2.46 2.73
CA TRP A 74 -4.33 -2.55 4.18
C TRP A 74 -3.29 -1.65 4.87
N TRP A 75 -2.06 -1.59 4.34
CA TRP A 75 -1.01 -0.70 4.85
C TRP A 75 -1.41 0.78 4.76
N GLN A 76 -2.04 1.20 3.66
CA GLN A 76 -2.57 2.55 3.51
C GLN A 76 -3.68 2.84 4.54
N GLU A 77 -4.60 1.89 4.77
CA GLU A 77 -5.67 2.03 5.77
C GLU A 77 -5.12 2.21 7.20
N MET A 78 -3.98 1.55 7.49
CA MET A 78 -3.24 1.70 8.74
C MET A 78 -2.46 3.02 8.84
N ASP A 79 -2.73 3.97 7.95
CA ASP A 79 -2.03 5.26 7.87
C ASP A 79 -0.51 5.06 7.83
N PHE A 80 -0.09 4.12 6.99
CA PHE A 80 1.31 3.80 6.75
C PHE A 80 2.08 3.48 8.04
N GLY A 81 1.47 2.64 8.88
CA GLY A 81 2.03 2.18 10.16
C GLY A 81 1.78 3.09 11.35
N ALA A 82 1.12 4.25 11.18
CA ALA A 82 0.76 5.12 12.29
C ALA A 82 -0.36 4.54 13.16
N LYS A 83 -1.25 3.72 12.59
CA LYS A 83 -2.26 2.96 13.32
C LYS A 83 -1.74 1.56 13.66
N ALA A 84 -2.09 1.06 14.85
CA ALA A 84 -1.66 -0.26 15.30
C ALA A 84 -2.31 -1.37 14.44
N GLY A 85 -1.54 -1.89 13.48
CA GLY A 85 -1.88 -3.06 12.69
C GLY A 85 -1.13 -4.30 13.19
N ARG A 86 -1.79 -5.46 13.22
CA ARG A 86 -1.16 -6.75 13.53
C ARG A 86 -1.46 -7.77 12.45
N ALA A 87 -0.45 -8.53 12.05
CA ALA A 87 -0.56 -9.61 11.08
C ALA A 87 0.23 -10.83 11.57
N GLY A 88 -0.26 -12.03 11.26
CA GLY A 88 0.39 -13.26 11.66
C GLY A 88 -0.26 -14.47 11.00
N PHE A 89 0.38 -15.62 11.16
CA PHE A 89 -0.07 -16.87 10.53
C PHE A 89 -0.99 -17.64 11.46
N PRO A 90 -1.92 -18.46 10.92
CA PRO A 90 -2.72 -19.37 11.74
C PRO A 90 -1.83 -20.20 12.68
N GLY A 91 -2.14 -20.17 13.98
CA GLY A 91 -1.36 -20.89 14.99
C GLY A 91 -0.03 -20.25 15.41
N ARG A 92 0.31 -19.05 14.93
CA ARG A 92 1.46 -18.26 15.40
C ARG A 92 1.00 -16.96 16.06
N GLU A 93 1.87 -16.38 16.89
CA GLU A 93 1.62 -15.07 17.50
C GLU A 93 1.54 -13.99 16.41
N MET A 94 0.55 -13.10 16.52
CA MET A 94 0.43 -11.96 15.62
C MET A 94 1.51 -10.94 15.91
N ARG A 95 2.23 -10.52 14.88
CA ARG A 95 3.26 -9.49 14.94
C ARG A 95 2.66 -8.13 14.59
N GLU A 96 3.12 -7.10 15.27
CA GLU A 96 2.77 -5.72 14.92
C GLU A 96 3.52 -5.28 13.67
N ILE A 97 2.82 -4.63 12.74
CA ILE A 97 3.37 -4.14 11.48
C ILE A 97 3.41 -2.61 11.56
N ARG A 98 4.60 -2.03 11.75
CA ARG A 98 4.80 -0.58 11.93
C ARG A 98 5.68 0.06 10.87
N THR A 99 6.37 -0.75 10.09
CA THR A 99 7.36 -0.29 9.12
C THR A 99 7.16 -0.99 7.78
N LEU A 100 7.72 -0.42 6.71
CA LEU A 100 7.73 -1.07 5.39
C LEU A 100 8.56 -2.36 5.40
N GLU A 101 9.54 -2.48 6.31
CA GLU A 101 10.27 -3.71 6.56
C GLU A 101 9.38 -4.80 7.16
N ASP A 102 8.51 -4.45 8.12
CA ASP A 102 7.52 -5.37 8.66
C ASP A 102 6.49 -5.79 7.59
N LEU A 103 6.06 -4.84 6.76
CA LEU A 103 5.16 -5.10 5.64
C LEU A 103 5.82 -6.02 4.59
N LEU A 104 7.07 -5.75 4.23
CA LEU A 104 7.82 -6.59 3.31
C LEU A 104 7.99 -8.00 3.89
N TRP A 105 8.27 -8.12 5.19
CA TRP A 105 8.35 -9.42 5.87
C TRP A 105 7.05 -10.22 5.70
N ILE A 106 5.87 -9.63 5.94
CA ILE A 106 4.61 -10.37 5.78
C ILE A 106 4.32 -10.71 4.31
N ILE A 107 4.67 -9.83 3.37
CA ILE A 107 4.56 -10.07 1.92
C ILE A 107 5.48 -11.20 1.45
N GLU A 108 6.66 -11.36 2.05
CA GLU A 108 7.61 -12.41 1.67
C GLU A 108 7.34 -13.74 2.36
N VAL A 109 6.85 -13.73 3.61
CA VAL A 109 6.68 -14.97 4.37
C VAL A 109 5.33 -15.62 4.12
N ARG A 110 4.22 -14.85 4.05
CA ARG A 110 2.82 -15.21 3.71
C ARG A 110 2.23 -16.52 4.33
N PRO A 111 0.89 -16.61 4.51
CA PRO A 111 0.25 -17.88 4.89
C PRO A 111 0.46 -18.97 3.84
#